data_AF-A0A956VH00-F1
#
_entry.id   AF-A0A956VH00-F1
#
_cell.length_a   1.000
_cell.length_b   1.000
_cell.length_c   1.000
_cell.angle_alpha   90.00
_cell.angle_beta   90.00
_cell.angle_gamma   90.00
#
_symmetry.space_group_name_H-M   'P 1'
#
loop_
_entity.id
_entity.type
_entity.pdbx_description
1 polymer ?
#
loop_
_entity_poly.entity_id
_entity_poly.type
_entity_poly.pdbx_seq_one_letter_code
_entity_poly.pdbx_strand_id
1 'polypeptide(L)'
;MTYDDLPIIQLPPGPSDAELEAERDAKHEAEVARWFGVDKLAAGLTAGAVAFVGAQTADAAPIVGAQGLTPNARALADYITATYPGVQSIGGVRACDSVGDHCRGVALDVMIGNDMALGDRICADIHTQTARFGVRYTMWRVVSHFDHIHITVEG
;
A
#
# COMPACT_ATOMS: atom_id res chain seq x y z
N MET A 1 19.50 4.61 24.92
CA MET A 1 18.56 4.92 23.84
C MET A 1 18.08 3.60 23.29
N THR A 2 16.89 3.20 23.73
CA THR A 2 16.17 2.07 23.16
C THR A 2 15.39 2.57 21.95
N TYR A 3 14.97 1.67 21.06
CA TYR A 3 14.26 2.03 19.83
C TYR A 3 12.97 2.84 20.10
N ASP A 4 12.39 2.66 21.28
CA ASP A 4 11.20 3.37 21.78
C ASP A 4 11.40 4.88 21.99
N ASP A 5 12.64 5.39 21.93
CA ASP A 5 12.96 6.80 22.16
C ASP A 5 13.08 7.63 20.85
N LEU A 6 12.92 7.02 19.67
CA LEU A 6 12.99 7.75 18.40
C LEU A 6 11.66 8.48 18.12
N PRO A 7 11.66 9.81 17.90
CA PRO A 7 10.44 10.50 17.53
C PRO A 7 9.95 9.97 16.19
N ILE A 8 8.65 9.63 16.12
CA ILE A 8 7.97 9.46 14.84
C ILE A 8 8.17 10.77 14.09
N ILE A 9 8.96 10.74 13.02
CA ILE A 9 9.19 11.91 12.17
C ILE A 9 7.87 12.18 11.44
N GLN A 10 7.05 13.06 12.02
CA GLN A 10 5.97 13.69 11.28
C GLN A 10 6.61 14.64 10.27
N LEU A 11 6.53 14.27 8.99
CA LEU A 11 6.92 15.15 7.89
C LEU A 11 6.05 16.43 7.92
N PRO A 12 6.57 17.57 7.40
CA PRO A 12 5.80 18.82 7.31
C PRO A 12 4.44 18.61 6.61
N PRO A 13 3.43 19.47 6.87
CA PRO A 13 2.11 19.32 6.27
C PRO A 13 2.25 19.29 4.75
N GLY A 14 1.73 18.21 4.15
CA GLY A 14 1.77 17.98 2.72
C GLY A 14 0.88 18.96 1.94
N PRO A 15 0.80 18.78 0.60
CA PRO A 15 -0.13 19.53 -0.24
C PRO A 15 -1.58 19.37 0.22
N SER A 16 -2.50 20.20 -0.26
CA SER A 16 -3.92 20.07 0.10
C SER A 16 -4.53 18.76 -0.40
N ASP A 17 -5.60 18.28 0.23
CA ASP A 17 -6.30 17.06 -0.21
C ASP A 17 -6.67 17.12 -1.71
N ALA A 18 -7.07 18.28 -2.23
CA ALA A 18 -7.43 18.41 -3.65
C ALA A 18 -6.23 18.29 -4.61
N GLU A 19 -5.09 18.88 -4.26
CA GLU A 19 -3.86 18.74 -5.05
C GLU A 19 -3.34 17.30 -5.02
N LEU A 20 -3.48 16.66 -3.87
CA LEU A 20 -3.09 15.29 -3.67
C LEU A 20 -4.02 14.28 -4.37
N GLU A 21 -5.33 14.54 -4.41
CA GLU A 21 -6.32 13.75 -5.15
C GLU A 21 -6.07 13.81 -6.67
N ALA A 22 -5.63 14.96 -7.20
CA ALA A 22 -5.23 15.07 -8.61
C ALA A 22 -3.93 14.31 -8.91
N GLU A 23 -2.97 14.31 -7.96
CA GLU A 23 -1.75 13.52 -8.08
C GLU A 23 -2.04 12.00 -8.01
N ARG A 24 -3.02 11.59 -7.18
CA ARG A 24 -3.53 10.21 -7.08
C ARG A 24 -3.99 9.68 -8.43
N ASP A 25 -4.91 10.39 -9.08
CA ASP A 25 -5.54 9.92 -10.31
C ASP A 25 -4.49 9.71 -11.42
N ALA A 26 -3.51 10.62 -11.51
CA ALA A 26 -2.42 10.50 -12.46
C ALA A 26 -1.47 9.31 -12.18
N LYS A 27 -1.24 8.98 -10.89
CA LYS A 27 -0.33 7.91 -10.49
C LYS A 27 -0.99 6.54 -10.47
N HIS A 28 -2.25 6.45 -10.07
CA HIS A 28 -3.06 5.24 -10.17
C HIS A 28 -3.10 4.73 -11.62
N GLU A 29 -3.38 5.61 -12.59
CA GLU A 29 -3.33 5.28 -14.02
C GLU A 29 -1.94 4.77 -14.45
N ALA A 30 -0.87 5.43 -14.00
CA ALA A 30 0.50 5.03 -14.32
C ALA A 30 0.91 3.68 -13.67
N GLU A 31 0.45 3.41 -12.45
CA GLU A 31 0.74 2.19 -11.73
C GLU A 31 -0.05 1.00 -12.27
N VAL A 32 -1.34 1.18 -12.57
CA VAL A 32 -2.16 0.22 -13.31
C VAL A 32 -1.48 -0.11 -14.64
N ALA A 33 -1.01 0.88 -15.39
CA ALA A 33 -0.29 0.65 -16.64
C ALA A 33 1.02 -0.14 -16.45
N ARG A 34 1.75 0.10 -15.35
CA ARG A 34 3.01 -0.60 -15.02
C ARG A 34 2.79 -2.02 -14.50
N TRP A 35 1.70 -2.28 -13.77
CA TRP A 35 1.38 -3.59 -13.21
C TRP A 35 0.72 -4.52 -14.23
N PHE A 36 -0.18 -3.98 -15.06
CA PHE A 36 -0.88 -4.79 -16.07
C PHE A 36 -0.12 -4.90 -17.39
N GLY A 37 0.96 -4.13 -17.59
CA GLY A 37 1.77 -4.12 -18.80
C GLY A 37 0.90 -3.82 -20.01
N VAL A 38 0.75 -2.55 -20.38
CA VAL A 38 -0.06 -2.16 -21.55
C VAL A 38 0.55 -2.64 -22.87
N ASP A 39 0.30 -3.92 -23.14
CA ASP A 39 -0.16 -4.47 -24.40
C ASP A 39 -1.28 -5.46 -24.03
N LYS A 40 -2.54 -5.02 -24.24
CA LYS A 40 -3.84 -5.69 -24.02
C LYS A 40 -4.56 -5.37 -22.70
N LEU A 41 -5.23 -4.22 -22.66
CA LEU A 41 -6.66 -4.19 -22.32
C LEU A 41 -7.35 -2.92 -22.85
N ALA A 42 -7.44 -2.79 -24.16
CA ALA A 42 -8.55 -2.05 -24.75
C ALA A 42 -9.71 -3.04 -24.93
N ALA A 43 -10.54 -3.23 -23.89
CA ALA A 43 -11.82 -3.91 -24.04
C ALA A 43 -12.79 -3.56 -22.89
N GLY A 44 -13.63 -2.54 -23.15
CA GLY A 44 -15.04 -2.60 -22.79
C GLY A 44 -15.45 -2.16 -21.39
N LEU A 45 -15.46 -0.85 -21.13
CA LEU A 45 -16.42 -0.30 -20.17
C LEU A 45 -17.79 -0.19 -20.86
N THR A 46 -18.68 -1.13 -20.57
CA THR A 46 -20.13 -0.91 -20.73
C THR A 46 -20.72 -0.80 -19.34
N ALA A 47 -21.24 0.37 -19.00
CA ALA A 47 -21.99 0.60 -17.77
C ALA A 47 -23.26 -0.28 -17.75
N GLY A 48 -23.48 -1.01 -16.65
CA GLY A 48 -24.78 -1.58 -16.33
C GLY A 48 -24.75 -2.98 -15.72
N ALA A 49 -24.85 -3.05 -14.39
CA ALA A 49 -25.79 -3.90 -13.64
C ALA A 49 -25.35 -3.95 -12.17
N VAL A 50 -26.17 -3.37 -11.28
CA VAL A 50 -26.06 -3.60 -9.85
C VAL A 50 -26.62 -5.00 -9.58
N ALA A 51 -25.75 -5.95 -9.26
CA ALA A 51 -26.14 -7.25 -8.75
C ALA A 51 -25.39 -7.50 -7.44
N PHE A 52 -26.09 -7.35 -6.32
CA PHE A 52 -25.67 -7.92 -5.04
C PHE A 52 -25.75 -9.44 -5.17
N VAL A 53 -24.60 -10.08 -5.38
CA VAL A 53 -24.43 -11.53 -5.27
C VAL A 53 -23.48 -11.77 -4.10
N GLY A 54 -23.84 -12.76 -3.30
CA GLY A 54 -23.41 -12.97 -1.91
C GLY A 54 -21.91 -13.04 -1.70
N ALA A 55 -21.54 -12.96 -0.42
CA ALA A 55 -20.19 -13.03 0.11
C ALA A 55 -19.31 -14.00 -0.69
N GLN A 56 -18.66 -13.45 -1.71
CA GLN A 56 -17.47 -14.04 -2.27
C GLN A 56 -16.52 -14.04 -1.08
N THR A 57 -15.99 -15.19 -0.69
CA THR A 57 -14.82 -15.21 0.18
C THR A 57 -13.84 -14.29 -0.51
N ALA A 58 -13.69 -13.06 -0.01
CA ALA A 58 -12.80 -12.09 -0.60
C ALA A 58 -11.44 -12.77 -0.56
N ASP A 59 -10.95 -13.20 -1.72
CA ASP A 59 -9.62 -13.78 -1.81
C ASP A 59 -8.67 -12.73 -1.21
N ALA A 60 -7.78 -13.20 -0.33
CA ALA A 60 -6.86 -12.30 0.34
C ALA A 60 -6.12 -11.48 -0.73
N ALA A 61 -6.00 -10.16 -0.51
CA ALA A 61 -5.44 -9.28 -1.53
C ALA A 61 -4.07 -9.80 -1.99
N PRO A 62 -3.81 -9.88 -3.30
CA PRO A 62 -2.58 -10.45 -3.80
C PRO A 62 -1.37 -9.65 -3.33
N ILE A 63 -0.33 -10.36 -2.87
CA ILE A 63 0.98 -9.77 -2.52
C ILE A 63 1.91 -9.98 -3.71
N VAL A 64 2.12 -8.93 -4.50
CA VAL A 64 3.05 -8.94 -5.63
C VAL A 64 4.47 -8.75 -5.11
N GLY A 65 5.42 -9.58 -5.54
CA GLY A 65 6.77 -9.54 -5.00
C GLY A 65 6.88 -10.09 -3.57
N ALA A 66 6.00 -11.04 -3.20
CA ALA A 66 6.05 -11.70 -1.89
C ALA A 66 7.34 -12.48 -1.62
N GLN A 67 8.01 -12.96 -2.68
CA GLN A 67 9.26 -13.68 -2.58
C GLN A 67 10.41 -12.71 -2.29
N GLY A 68 11.12 -12.96 -1.20
CA GLY A 68 12.22 -12.09 -0.73
C GLY A 68 11.79 -11.02 0.27
N LEU A 69 10.52 -10.96 0.66
CA LEU A 69 10.12 -10.18 1.83
C LEU A 69 10.82 -10.70 3.08
N THR A 70 11.26 -9.77 3.93
CA THR A 70 11.75 -10.07 5.27
C THR A 70 10.62 -10.62 6.14
N PRO A 71 10.92 -11.36 7.22
CA PRO A 71 9.89 -11.96 8.07
C PRO A 71 8.88 -10.94 8.61
N ASN A 72 9.34 -9.75 9.01
CA ASN A 72 8.47 -8.67 9.49
C ASN A 72 7.55 -8.14 8.39
N ALA A 73 8.11 -7.88 7.19
CA ALA A 73 7.32 -7.38 6.06
C ALA A 73 6.28 -8.41 5.64
N ARG A 74 6.64 -9.70 5.65
CA ARG A 74 5.70 -10.78 5.35
C ARG A 74 4.58 -10.87 6.40
N ALA A 75 4.93 -10.86 7.68
CA ALA A 75 3.95 -10.93 8.77
C ALA A 75 2.97 -9.74 8.73
N LEU A 76 3.47 -8.54 8.41
CA LEU A 76 2.64 -7.35 8.26
C LEU A 76 1.71 -7.45 7.04
N ALA A 77 2.21 -7.92 5.89
CA ALA A 77 1.38 -8.12 4.71
C ALA A 77 0.26 -9.16 4.96
N ASP A 78 0.58 -10.28 5.59
CA ASP A 78 -0.39 -11.31 5.96
C ASP A 78 -1.44 -10.77 6.94
N TYR A 79 -1.05 -9.92 7.90
CA TYR A 79 -1.98 -9.25 8.80
C TYR A 79 -2.92 -8.29 8.06
N ILE A 80 -2.39 -7.43 7.18
CA ILE A 80 -3.18 -6.44 6.46
C ILE A 80 -4.20 -7.13 5.54
N THR A 81 -3.76 -8.11 4.77
CA THR A 81 -4.66 -8.88 3.88
C THR A 81 -5.77 -9.61 4.62
N ALA A 82 -5.50 -10.12 5.82
CA ALA A 82 -6.51 -10.77 6.65
C ALA A 82 -7.49 -9.79 7.32
N THR A 83 -7.03 -8.59 7.67
CA THR A 83 -7.80 -7.62 8.47
C THR A 83 -8.61 -6.66 7.59
N TYR A 84 -8.12 -6.35 6.39
CA TYR A 84 -8.67 -5.31 5.53
C TYR A 84 -9.05 -5.87 4.15
N PRO A 85 -10.26 -6.45 4.01
CA PRO A 85 -10.72 -7.03 2.74
C PRO A 85 -10.94 -6.00 1.62
N GLY A 86 -10.86 -4.70 1.93
CA GLY A 86 -10.91 -3.62 0.93
C GLY A 86 -9.56 -3.30 0.28
N VAL A 87 -8.46 -3.88 0.77
CA VAL A 87 -7.14 -3.75 0.13
C VAL A 87 -7.17 -4.47 -1.21
N GLN A 88 -6.71 -3.79 -2.26
CA GLN A 88 -6.76 -4.31 -3.63
C GLN A 88 -5.56 -5.20 -3.94
N SER A 89 -4.38 -4.82 -3.44
CA SER A 89 -3.13 -5.56 -3.55
C SER A 89 -2.08 -5.00 -2.59
N ILE A 90 -0.99 -5.73 -2.39
CA ILE A 90 0.19 -5.25 -1.68
C ILE A 90 1.41 -5.43 -2.59
N GLY A 91 2.14 -4.34 -2.85
CA GLY A 91 3.42 -4.35 -3.55
C GLY A 91 4.59 -4.60 -2.59
N GLY A 92 5.37 -5.65 -2.83
CA GLY A 92 6.54 -6.06 -2.03
C GLY A 92 7.85 -5.86 -2.80
N VAL A 93 8.64 -6.93 -2.94
CA VAL A 93 9.95 -6.90 -3.60
C VAL A 93 9.84 -6.58 -5.09
N ARG A 94 10.70 -5.66 -5.57
CA ARG A 94 10.89 -5.38 -6.99
C ARG A 94 12.37 -5.20 -7.33
N ALA A 95 12.77 -5.59 -8.54
CA ALA A 95 14.14 -5.47 -9.01
C ALA A 95 14.54 -3.99 -9.12
N CYS A 96 15.72 -3.63 -8.62
CA CYS A 96 16.34 -2.34 -8.85
C CYS A 96 17.87 -2.42 -8.80
N ASP A 97 18.51 -1.41 -9.37
CA ASP A 97 19.94 -1.27 -9.58
C ASP A 97 20.73 -0.86 -8.32
N SER A 98 20.08 -0.32 -7.26
CA SER A 98 20.53 -0.40 -5.84
C SER A 98 19.68 0.44 -4.83
N VAL A 99 19.67 -0.01 -3.56
CA VAL A 99 19.30 0.65 -2.26
C VAL A 99 17.83 1.03 -1.96
N GLY A 100 16.84 0.67 -2.78
CA GLY A 100 15.42 0.89 -2.38
C GLY A 100 14.93 -0.08 -1.28
N ASP A 101 14.08 0.38 -0.35
CA ASP A 101 13.48 -0.48 0.71
C ASP A 101 12.75 -1.71 0.13
N HIS A 102 12.07 -1.56 -1.01
CA HIS A 102 11.45 -2.69 -1.71
C HIS A 102 12.47 -3.71 -2.20
N CYS A 103 13.63 -3.27 -2.69
CA CYS A 103 14.66 -4.19 -3.21
C CYS A 103 15.30 -5.01 -2.08
N ARG A 104 15.26 -4.49 -0.85
CA ARG A 104 15.70 -5.18 0.37
C ARG A 104 14.59 -6.03 1.01
N GLY A 105 13.36 -5.99 0.48
CA GLY A 105 12.23 -6.75 1.02
C GLY A 105 11.73 -6.25 2.37
N VAL A 106 11.98 -4.99 2.71
CA VAL A 106 11.52 -4.37 3.98
C VAL A 106 10.38 -3.37 3.79
N ALA A 107 9.91 -3.16 2.55
CA ALA A 107 8.81 -2.25 2.27
C ALA A 107 7.59 -2.94 1.64
N LEU A 108 6.43 -2.36 1.94
CA LEU A 108 5.13 -2.72 1.40
C LEU A 108 4.42 -1.46 0.89
N ASP A 109 3.86 -1.52 -0.31
CA ASP A 109 2.93 -0.53 -0.85
C ASP A 109 1.50 -1.13 -0.79
N VAL A 110 0.65 -0.62 0.10
CA VAL A 110 -0.71 -1.12 0.34
C VAL A 110 -1.70 -0.35 -0.52
N MET A 111 -2.26 -1.01 -1.53
CA MET A 111 -3.16 -0.40 -2.51
C MET A 111 -4.60 -0.37 -1.98
N ILE A 112 -5.16 0.84 -1.88
CA ILE A 112 -6.51 1.09 -1.33
C ILE A 112 -7.54 1.51 -2.40
N GLY A 113 -7.11 1.63 -3.65
CA GLY A 113 -7.94 2.17 -4.74
C GLY A 113 -8.33 3.62 -4.47
N ASN A 114 -9.63 3.91 -4.44
CA ASN A 114 -10.16 5.25 -4.17
C ASN A 114 -10.70 5.38 -2.72
N ASP A 115 -10.54 4.37 -1.87
CA ASP A 115 -11.05 4.38 -0.49
C ASP A 115 -10.03 5.02 0.47
N MET A 116 -9.96 6.35 0.45
CA MET A 116 -9.04 7.10 1.32
C MET A 116 -9.32 6.87 2.82
N ALA A 117 -10.58 6.60 3.19
CA ALA A 117 -10.97 6.32 4.56
C ALA A 117 -10.47 4.92 5.01
N LEU A 118 -10.35 3.96 4.10
CA LEU A 118 -9.61 2.72 4.36
C LEU A 118 -8.13 3.01 4.59
N GLY A 119 -7.52 3.84 3.74
CA GLY A 119 -6.13 4.27 3.90
C GLY A 119 -5.84 4.88 5.28
N ASP A 120 -6.70 5.81 5.72
CA ASP A 120 -6.60 6.45 7.04
C ASP A 120 -6.72 5.43 8.19
N ARG A 121 -7.64 4.47 8.09
CA ARG A 121 -7.83 3.42 9.10
C ARG A 121 -6.63 2.48 9.19
N ILE A 122 -6.09 2.04 8.05
CA ILE A 122 -4.92 1.15 8.03
C ILE A 122 -3.71 1.88 8.61
N CYS A 123 -3.42 3.10 8.14
CA CYS A 123 -2.27 3.87 8.60
C CYS A 123 -2.31 4.10 10.12
N ALA A 124 -3.48 4.47 10.67
CA ALA A 124 -3.67 4.65 12.10
C ALA A 124 -3.46 3.34 12.90
N ASP A 125 -3.99 2.20 12.43
CA ASP A 125 -3.79 0.91 13.10
C ASP A 125 -2.32 0.49 13.09
N ILE A 126 -1.63 0.63 11.95
CA ILE A 126 -0.20 0.27 11.83
C ILE A 126 0.67 1.08 12.79
N HIS A 127 0.35 2.36 13.05
CA HIS A 127 1.04 3.16 14.07
C HIS A 127 0.88 2.60 15.49
N THR A 128 -0.23 1.92 15.80
CA THR A 128 -0.41 1.27 17.10
C THR A 128 0.32 -0.08 17.21
N GLN A 129 0.81 -0.61 16.09
CA GLN A 129 1.42 -1.94 15.98
C GLN A 129 2.91 -1.89 15.63
N THR A 130 3.53 -0.71 15.74
CA THR A 130 4.94 -0.47 15.37
C THR A 130 5.88 -1.46 16.00
N ALA A 131 5.79 -1.69 17.32
CA ALA A 131 6.63 -2.66 18.04
C ALA A 131 6.38 -4.11 17.60
N ARG A 132 5.14 -4.47 17.25
CA ARG A 132 4.78 -5.84 16.84
C ARG A 132 5.40 -6.22 15.50
N PHE A 133 5.44 -5.28 14.57
CA PHE A 133 5.89 -5.52 13.20
C PHE A 133 7.24 -4.87 12.88
N GLY A 134 7.89 -4.20 13.84
CA GLY A 134 9.11 -3.45 13.62
C GLY A 134 8.92 -2.32 12.60
N VAL A 135 7.80 -1.59 12.64
CA VAL A 135 7.55 -0.51 11.67
C VAL A 135 8.52 0.64 11.92
N ARG A 136 9.27 1.02 10.89
CA ARG A 136 10.24 2.13 10.93
C ARG A 136 9.60 3.45 10.56
N TYR A 137 8.83 3.45 9.47
CA TYR A 137 8.08 4.61 9.02
C TYR A 137 6.94 4.20 8.08
N THR A 138 5.99 5.12 7.93
CA THR A 138 4.92 5.07 6.93
C THR A 138 4.92 6.34 6.11
N MET A 139 4.62 6.25 4.82
CA MET A 139 4.28 7.39 3.98
C MET A 139 2.83 7.23 3.53
N TRP A 140 1.98 8.15 3.98
CA TRP A 140 0.56 8.20 3.65
C TRP A 140 0.14 9.66 3.55
N ARG A 141 -0.62 9.99 2.52
CA ARG A 141 -1.02 11.36 2.18
C ARG A 141 0.14 12.36 2.10
N VAL A 142 1.26 11.91 1.55
CA VAL A 142 2.42 12.77 1.23
C VAL A 142 2.68 12.72 -0.26
N VAL A 143 3.48 13.67 -0.77
CA VAL A 143 3.86 13.71 -2.19
C VAL A 143 4.39 12.34 -2.62
N SER A 144 3.86 11.84 -3.74
CA SER A 144 4.14 10.49 -4.28
C SER A 144 3.64 9.26 -3.51
N HIS A 145 2.88 9.42 -2.42
CA HIS A 145 2.30 8.30 -1.66
C HIS A 145 0.89 8.68 -1.12
N PHE A 146 -0.02 8.98 -2.05
CA PHE A 146 -1.40 9.39 -1.73
C PHE A 146 -2.46 8.38 -2.20
N ASP A 147 -2.17 7.60 -3.23
CA ASP A 147 -2.97 6.48 -3.72
C ASP A 147 -2.72 5.16 -2.96
N HIS A 148 -1.66 5.10 -2.16
CA HIS A 148 -1.27 3.93 -1.39
C HIS A 148 -0.52 4.30 -0.12
N ILE A 149 -0.51 3.37 0.84
CA ILE A 149 0.29 3.50 2.06
C ILE A 149 1.61 2.78 1.81
N HIS A 150 2.72 3.50 1.88
CA HIS A 150 4.04 2.86 1.91
C HIS A 150 4.46 2.62 3.34
N ILE A 151 4.83 1.39 3.68
CA ILE A 151 5.24 1.00 5.02
C ILE A 151 6.61 0.35 4.92
N THR A 152 7.56 0.83 5.71
CA THR A 152 8.88 0.21 5.85
C THR A 152 9.04 -0.37 7.25
N VAL A 153 9.56 -1.58 7.34
CA VAL A 153 9.83 -2.31 8.57
C VAL A 153 11.33 -2.58 8.79
N GLU A 154 11.67 -3.10 9.96
CA GLU A 154 12.97 -3.71 10.22
C GLU A 154 13.10 -5.04 9.50
N GLY A 155 14.29 -5.34 8.98
CA GLY A 155 14.56 -6.56 8.22
C GLY A 155 14.75 -7.81 9.06
#